data_AF-A0A662EA88-F1
#
_entry.id   AF-A0A662EA88-F1
#
_cell.length_a   1.000
_cell.length_b   1.000
_cell.length_c   1.000
_cell.angle_alpha   90.00
_cell.angle_beta   90.00
_cell.angle_gamma   90.00
#
_symmetry.space_group_name_H-M   'P 1'
#
loop_
_entity.id
_entity.type
_entity.pdbx_description
1 polymer ?
#
loop_
_entity_poly.entity_id
_entity_poly.type
_entity_poly.pdbx_seq_one_letter_code
_entity_poly.pdbx_strand_id
1 'polypeptide(L)'
;MKNALIVLTLAALLCAVPASAQVDFTRYVALGDSLTAGYASGGLVQYYQDRSYPALLAQQAGAPVFEMPTVSEPGLAPLLELLALVPAPVIQPKPGAPGLPTNATYPMPYNNLGVPGSNTYNLVTTTGDIQNLLAGNTDNVMHDLILRIPQVPDPGTGQLIPFTALTQAIAQDPTFVTLWIGNNDILGAVIAG
;
A
#
# COMPACT_ATOMS: atom_id res chain seq x y z
N MET A 1 0.66 -6.21 -57.84
CA MET A 1 1.59 -5.38 -57.04
C MET A 1 0.90 -4.61 -55.90
N LYS A 2 -0.26 -3.98 -56.11
CA LYS A 2 -1.01 -3.26 -55.05
C LYS A 2 -1.45 -4.15 -53.86
N ASN A 3 -1.91 -5.37 -54.13
CA ASN A 3 -2.42 -6.27 -53.08
C ASN A 3 -1.30 -6.82 -52.17
N ALA A 4 -0.09 -7.02 -52.72
CA ALA A 4 1.08 -7.45 -51.92
C ALA A 4 1.57 -6.32 -51.00
N LEU A 5 1.46 -5.06 -51.45
CA LEU A 5 1.85 -3.89 -50.68
C LEU A 5 0.92 -3.65 -49.48
N ILE A 6 -0.39 -3.91 -49.63
CA ILE A 6 -1.41 -3.81 -48.57
C ILE A 6 -1.22 -4.90 -47.51
N VAL A 7 -0.94 -6.14 -47.92
CA VAL A 7 -0.69 -7.25 -46.99
C VAL A 7 0.60 -7.03 -46.19
N LEU A 8 1.66 -6.51 -46.82
CA LEU A 8 2.90 -6.17 -46.12
C LEU A 8 2.73 -4.99 -45.15
N THR A 9 1.92 -3.98 -45.48
CA THR A 9 1.65 -2.85 -44.57
C THR A 9 0.75 -3.26 -43.41
N LEU A 10 -0.24 -4.13 -43.64
CA LEU A 10 -1.07 -4.68 -42.57
C LEU A 10 -0.23 -5.56 -41.62
N ALA A 11 0.64 -6.42 -42.16
CA ALA A 11 1.57 -7.23 -41.37
C ALA A 11 2.59 -6.37 -40.59
N ALA A 12 3.09 -5.28 -41.19
CA ALA A 12 3.97 -4.34 -40.50
C ALA A 12 3.27 -3.52 -39.41
N LEU A 13 1.97 -3.19 -39.56
CA LEU A 13 1.17 -2.59 -38.49
C LEU A 13 0.80 -3.60 -37.39
N LEU A 14 0.64 -4.88 -37.73
CA LEU A 14 0.45 -5.98 -36.77
C LEU A 14 1.74 -6.36 -36.03
N CYS A 15 2.91 -6.06 -36.61
CA CYS A 15 4.24 -6.27 -36.01
C CYS A 15 4.88 -5.01 -35.42
N ALA A 16 4.27 -3.83 -35.61
CA ALA A 16 4.61 -2.62 -34.88
C ALA A 16 4.02 -2.72 -33.47
N VAL A 17 4.50 -3.70 -32.71
CA VAL A 17 4.48 -3.60 -31.25
C VAL A 17 5.13 -2.26 -30.95
N PRO A 18 4.52 -1.34 -30.19
CA PRO A 18 5.28 -0.21 -29.72
C PRO A 18 6.49 -0.82 -29.02
N ALA A 19 7.69 -0.53 -29.53
CA ALA A 19 8.92 -0.72 -28.79
C ALA A 19 8.97 0.32 -27.67
N SER A 20 7.92 0.40 -26.86
CA SER A 20 8.02 0.84 -25.48
C SER A 20 8.67 -0.33 -24.76
N ALA A 21 9.75 -0.09 -24.03
CA ALA A 21 10.06 -0.96 -22.90
C ALA A 21 8.77 -1.01 -22.05
N GLN A 22 8.02 -2.11 -22.14
CA GLN A 22 6.80 -2.29 -21.38
C GLN A 22 7.24 -2.31 -19.91
N VAL A 23 6.71 -1.40 -19.11
CA VAL A 23 7.03 -1.34 -17.68
C VAL A 23 6.73 -2.70 -17.06
N ASP A 24 7.69 -3.24 -16.31
CA ASP A 24 7.60 -4.58 -15.74
C ASP A 24 6.98 -4.55 -14.34
N PHE A 25 5.71 -4.95 -14.24
CA PHE A 25 4.96 -5.04 -12.98
C PHE A 25 5.07 -6.42 -12.29
N THR A 26 5.97 -7.30 -12.73
CA THR A 26 6.12 -8.66 -12.16
C THR A 26 6.37 -8.62 -10.65
N ARG A 27 7.16 -7.64 -10.16
CA ARG A 27 7.41 -7.40 -8.74
C ARG A 27 7.10 -5.93 -8.43
N TYR A 28 5.81 -5.60 -8.37
CA TYR A 28 5.37 -4.27 -7.99
C TYR A 28 5.35 -4.11 -6.47
N VAL A 29 6.05 -3.08 -5.97
CA VAL A 29 6.00 -2.64 -4.57
C VAL A 29 5.58 -1.18 -4.49
N ALA A 30 4.65 -0.87 -3.60
CA ALA A 30 4.21 0.50 -3.32
C ALA A 30 4.65 0.91 -1.92
N LEU A 31 5.29 2.06 -1.82
CA LEU A 31 5.72 2.68 -0.56
C LEU A 31 5.00 3.99 -0.37
N GLY A 32 4.62 4.31 0.86
CA GLY A 32 4.08 5.64 1.11
C GLY A 32 3.32 5.76 2.41
N ASP A 33 2.33 6.63 2.39
CA ASP A 33 1.52 6.96 3.56
C ASP A 33 0.06 6.47 3.44
N SER A 34 -0.89 7.22 4.01
CA SER A 34 -2.32 6.94 4.02
C SER A 34 -2.94 6.79 2.62
N LEU A 35 -2.49 7.56 1.64
CA LEU A 35 -3.00 7.49 0.26
C LEU A 35 -2.61 6.17 -0.41
N THR A 36 -1.37 5.74 -0.16
CA THR A 36 -0.85 4.45 -0.64
C THR A 36 -1.58 3.30 0.05
N ALA A 37 -1.82 3.41 1.35
CA ALA A 37 -2.51 2.40 2.15
C ALA A 37 -3.99 2.19 1.79
N GLY A 38 -4.63 3.16 1.14
CA GLY A 38 -6.09 3.18 0.97
C GLY A 38 -6.85 3.57 2.23
N TYR A 39 -6.24 4.41 3.07
CA TYR A 39 -6.87 4.97 4.26
C TYR A 39 -7.93 6.00 3.88
N ALA A 40 -9.15 5.79 4.36
CA ALA A 40 -10.28 6.65 4.03
C ALA A 40 -11.26 6.68 5.20
N SER A 41 -11.99 7.79 5.33
CA SER A 41 -12.94 8.01 6.42
C SER A 41 -12.36 7.74 7.82
N GLY A 42 -11.07 8.04 8.05
CA GLY A 42 -10.46 7.88 9.37
C GLY A 42 -10.04 6.44 9.74
N GLY A 43 -10.01 5.50 8.78
CA GLY A 43 -9.57 4.14 9.05
C GLY A 43 -9.08 3.36 7.83
N LEU A 44 -8.60 2.13 8.09
CA LEU A 44 -8.35 1.12 7.07
C LEU A 44 -9.48 0.10 7.04
N VAL A 45 -10.02 -0.15 5.85
CA VAL A 45 -10.92 -1.27 5.58
C VAL A 45 -10.70 -1.73 4.15
N GLN A 46 -10.81 -3.04 3.93
CA GLN A 46 -10.55 -3.67 2.64
C GLN A 46 -11.26 -2.96 1.48
N TYR A 47 -12.51 -2.52 1.68
CA TYR A 47 -13.28 -1.80 0.66
C TYR A 47 -12.51 -0.62 0.02
N TYR A 48 -11.81 0.19 0.83
CA TYR A 48 -11.03 1.32 0.32
C TYR A 48 -9.61 0.93 -0.08
N GLN A 49 -9.03 -0.08 0.58
CA GLN A 49 -7.70 -0.59 0.24
C GLN A 49 -7.68 -1.18 -1.18
N ASP A 50 -8.72 -1.92 -1.56
CA ASP A 50 -8.93 -2.45 -2.92
C ASP A 50 -9.12 -1.35 -3.98
N ARG A 51 -9.35 -0.11 -3.54
CA ARG A 51 -9.51 1.09 -4.40
C ARG A 51 -8.36 2.08 -4.26
N SER A 52 -7.32 1.74 -3.51
CA SER A 52 -6.10 2.54 -3.42
C SER A 52 -5.43 2.61 -4.79
N TYR A 53 -4.70 3.70 -5.06
CA TYR A 53 -4.03 3.84 -6.35
C TYR A 53 -3.07 2.67 -6.66
N PRO A 54 -2.34 2.08 -5.69
CA PRO A 54 -1.50 0.91 -5.99
C PRO A 54 -2.32 -0.32 -6.37
N ALA A 55 -3.44 -0.58 -5.67
CA ALA A 55 -4.32 -1.69 -6.01
C ALA A 55 -4.86 -1.57 -7.44
N LEU A 56 -5.31 -0.37 -7.83
CA LEU A 56 -5.83 -0.09 -9.17
C LEU A 56 -4.73 -0.20 -10.23
N LEU A 57 -3.52 0.28 -9.96
CA LEU A 57 -2.38 0.13 -10.88
C LEU A 57 -2.00 -1.34 -11.06
N ALA A 58 -1.90 -2.11 -9.97
CA ALA A 58 -1.59 -3.53 -10.01
C ALA A 58 -2.62 -4.31 -10.85
N GLN A 59 -3.91 -4.03 -10.63
CA GLN A 59 -5.00 -4.65 -11.38
C GLN A 59 -4.93 -4.30 -12.87
N GLN A 60 -4.75 -3.02 -13.21
CA GLN A 60 -4.72 -2.56 -14.61
C GLN A 60 -3.46 -3.04 -15.35
N ALA A 61 -2.33 -3.15 -14.66
CA ALA A 61 -1.08 -3.66 -15.22
C ALA A 61 -1.05 -5.18 -15.33
N GLY A 62 -2.00 -5.90 -14.71
CA GLY A 62 -1.99 -7.35 -14.65
C GLY A 62 -0.82 -7.90 -13.83
N ALA A 63 -0.45 -7.20 -12.74
CA ALA A 63 0.58 -7.68 -11.83
C ALA A 63 0.19 -9.08 -11.30
N PRO A 64 1.08 -10.09 -11.37
CA PRO A 64 0.74 -11.46 -11.03
C PRO A 64 0.40 -11.65 -9.55
N VAL A 65 1.01 -10.83 -8.67
CA VAL A 65 0.78 -10.81 -7.22
C VAL A 65 0.83 -9.35 -6.77
N PHE A 66 -0.16 -8.93 -5.99
CA PHE A 66 -0.15 -7.64 -5.30
C PHE A 66 -0.94 -7.74 -3.99
N GLU A 67 -0.24 -8.09 -2.92
CA GLU A 67 -0.81 -8.33 -1.60
C GLU A 67 -0.79 -7.06 -0.74
N MET A 68 -1.87 -6.84 0.00
CA MET A 68 -2.07 -5.66 0.83
C MET A 68 -2.48 -6.06 2.25
N PRO A 69 -2.15 -5.25 3.28
CA PRO A 69 -2.56 -5.47 4.67
C PRO A 69 -4.06 -5.19 4.86
N THR A 70 -4.94 -6.04 4.36
CA THR A 70 -6.38 -5.77 4.32
C THR A 70 -7.06 -5.96 5.67
N VAL A 71 -8.01 -5.09 5.99
CA VAL A 71 -8.70 -5.06 7.29
C VAL A 71 -10.21 -5.28 7.12
N SER A 72 -10.82 -6.08 8.00
CA SER A 72 -12.26 -6.31 8.00
C SER A 72 -13.07 -5.08 8.40
N GLU A 73 -14.36 -5.03 8.05
CA GLU A 73 -15.29 -4.06 8.63
C GLU A 73 -15.34 -4.21 10.18
N PRO A 74 -15.60 -3.13 10.94
CA PRO A 74 -15.84 -1.74 10.52
C PRO A 74 -14.56 -0.93 10.20
N GLY A 75 -13.40 -1.59 10.20
CA GLY A 75 -12.09 -1.00 9.94
C GLY A 75 -11.21 -0.87 11.19
N LEU A 76 -9.90 -0.80 10.97
CA LEU A 76 -8.90 -0.51 12.00
C LEU A 76 -8.82 1.01 12.14
N ALA A 77 -9.10 1.50 13.34
CA ALA A 77 -9.77 2.79 13.55
C ALA A 77 -11.12 2.80 12.79
N PRO A 78 -12.24 2.38 13.43
CA PRO A 78 -13.52 2.22 12.73
C PRO A 78 -13.87 3.43 11.89
N LEU A 79 -14.28 3.17 10.64
CA LEU A 79 -14.57 4.23 9.67
C LEU A 79 -15.61 5.20 10.21
N LEU A 80 -15.41 6.49 9.96
CA LEU A 80 -16.40 7.52 10.19
C LEU A 80 -17.53 7.41 9.16
N GLU A 81 -18.77 7.41 9.64
CA GLU A 81 -19.99 7.46 8.85
C GLU A 81 -20.83 8.69 9.18
N LEU A 82 -21.53 9.19 8.17
CA LEU A 82 -22.46 10.30 8.29
C LEU A 82 -23.85 9.75 8.63
N LEU A 83 -24.34 10.04 9.84
CA LEU A 83 -25.62 9.55 10.35
C LEU A 83 -26.77 10.51 10.10
N ALA A 84 -26.50 11.81 10.08
CA ALA A 84 -27.50 12.84 9.81
C ALA A 84 -26.84 14.05 9.15
N LEU A 85 -27.59 14.75 8.29
CA LEU A 85 -27.20 16.03 7.69
C LEU A 85 -27.92 17.23 8.33
N VAL A 86 -29.09 16.98 8.92
CA VAL A 86 -30.03 18.01 9.42
C VAL A 86 -30.45 17.62 10.84
N PRO A 87 -30.52 18.57 11.79
CA PRO A 87 -30.26 20.02 11.67
C PRO A 87 -28.77 20.38 11.57
N ALA A 88 -27.88 19.43 11.84
CA ALA A 88 -26.44 19.57 11.65
C ALA A 88 -25.82 18.20 11.28
N PRO A 89 -24.67 18.17 10.61
CA PRO A 89 -23.95 16.94 10.33
C PRO A 89 -23.60 16.18 11.62
N VAL A 90 -23.98 14.90 11.68
CA VAL A 90 -23.55 13.97 12.73
C VAL A 90 -22.65 12.94 12.07
N ILE A 91 -21.37 12.96 12.42
CA ILE A 91 -20.36 12.01 11.95
C ILE A 91 -19.87 11.23 13.17
N GLN A 92 -19.92 9.90 13.09
CA GLN A 92 -19.48 9.02 14.17
C GLN A 92 -18.72 7.82 13.60
N PRO A 93 -17.82 7.20 14.38
CA PRO A 93 -17.27 5.90 14.00
C PRO A 93 -18.39 4.87 13.84
N LYS A 94 -18.31 4.04 12.80
CA LYS A 94 -19.19 2.90 12.61
C LYS A 94 -19.24 2.06 13.89
N PRO A 95 -20.43 1.63 14.34
CA PRO A 95 -20.56 0.83 15.55
C PRO A 95 -19.91 -0.54 15.39
N GLY A 96 -19.35 -1.06 16.47
CA GLY A 96 -18.74 -2.40 16.52
C GLY A 96 -17.35 -2.40 17.14
N ALA A 97 -16.80 -3.60 17.33
CA ALA A 97 -15.38 -3.75 17.66
C ALA A 97 -14.53 -3.34 16.43
N PRO A 98 -13.31 -2.81 16.62
CA PRO A 98 -12.40 -2.54 15.52
C PRO A 98 -12.20 -3.75 14.60
N GLY A 99 -12.03 -3.46 13.31
CA GLY A 99 -11.70 -4.46 12.31
C GLY A 99 -10.36 -5.14 12.61
N LEU A 100 -10.22 -6.37 12.14
CA LEU A 100 -9.01 -7.18 12.30
C LEU A 100 -8.29 -7.35 10.96
N PRO A 101 -6.97 -7.56 10.97
CA PRO A 101 -6.24 -7.96 9.77
C PRO A 101 -6.84 -9.25 9.20
N THR A 102 -7.11 -9.29 7.91
CA THR A 102 -7.67 -10.50 7.26
C THR A 102 -6.59 -11.47 6.79
N ASN A 103 -5.35 -11.00 6.66
CA ASN A 103 -4.21 -11.76 6.14
C ASN A 103 -2.92 -11.55 6.95
N ALA A 104 -3.02 -11.40 8.28
CA ALA A 104 -1.87 -11.18 9.17
C ALA A 104 -0.75 -12.24 9.04
N THR A 105 -1.11 -13.47 8.70
CA THR A 105 -0.20 -14.61 8.55
C THR A 105 0.38 -14.76 7.14
N TYR A 106 0.21 -13.78 6.26
CA TYR A 106 0.79 -13.81 4.91
C TYR A 106 2.32 -13.97 4.99
N PRO A 107 2.92 -14.97 4.31
CA PRO A 107 4.30 -15.40 4.61
C PRO A 107 5.41 -14.46 4.13
N MET A 108 5.10 -13.53 3.23
CA MET A 108 6.05 -12.56 2.65
C MET A 108 5.71 -11.14 3.11
N PRO A 109 6.59 -10.14 2.98
CA PRO A 109 6.18 -8.74 3.08
C PRO A 109 5.04 -8.42 2.12
N TYR A 110 4.17 -7.46 2.49
CA TYR A 110 3.14 -7.01 1.56
C TYR A 110 3.76 -6.20 0.41
N ASN A 111 3.10 -6.22 -0.75
CA ASN A 111 3.47 -5.37 -1.87
C ASN A 111 3.12 -3.91 -1.58
N ASN A 112 1.99 -3.66 -0.89
CA ASN A 112 1.61 -2.33 -0.44
C ASN A 112 2.13 -2.07 0.98
N LEU A 113 3.17 -1.26 1.07
CA LEU A 113 3.84 -0.80 2.28
C LEU A 113 3.49 0.68 2.60
N GLY A 114 2.29 1.12 2.21
CA GLY A 114 1.76 2.41 2.60
C GLY A 114 1.37 2.42 4.07
N VAL A 115 1.93 3.31 4.89
CA VAL A 115 1.63 3.41 6.33
C VAL A 115 0.94 4.72 6.66
N PRO A 116 -0.35 4.72 7.05
CA PRO A 116 -1.08 5.94 7.39
C PRO A 116 -0.36 6.80 8.44
N GLY A 117 -0.20 8.09 8.14
CA GLY A 117 0.46 9.06 9.02
C GLY A 117 1.99 9.09 8.95
N SER A 118 2.62 8.16 8.23
CA SER A 118 4.08 8.09 8.16
C SER A 118 4.67 9.23 7.31
N ASN A 119 5.83 9.72 7.76
CA ASN A 119 6.66 10.70 7.06
C ASN A 119 7.94 10.03 6.50
N THR A 120 8.83 10.82 5.90
CA THR A 120 10.09 10.28 5.35
C THR A 120 11.00 9.66 6.40
N TYR A 121 10.99 10.18 7.63
CA TYR A 121 11.74 9.63 8.75
C TYR A 121 11.21 8.24 9.15
N ASN A 122 9.88 8.09 9.26
CA ASN A 122 9.27 6.80 9.60
C ASN A 122 9.60 5.73 8.56
N LEU A 123 9.56 6.08 7.27
CA LEU A 123 9.86 5.17 6.15
C LEU A 123 11.20 4.42 6.33
N VAL A 124 12.20 5.07 6.92
CA VAL A 124 13.57 4.55 7.04
C VAL A 124 13.96 4.15 8.46
N THR A 125 13.15 4.47 9.48
CA THR A 125 13.50 4.22 10.89
C THR A 125 12.48 3.40 11.66
N THR A 126 11.20 3.49 11.29
CA THR A 126 10.11 2.87 12.05
C THR A 126 9.86 1.46 11.54
N THR A 127 9.62 0.55 12.49
CA THR A 127 9.29 -0.85 12.24
C THR A 127 7.91 -1.15 12.85
N GLY A 128 7.42 -2.38 12.67
CA GLY A 128 6.21 -2.84 13.31
C GLY A 128 6.31 -4.32 13.68
N ASP A 129 5.44 -4.75 14.57
CA ASP A 129 5.31 -6.13 15.01
C ASP A 129 3.84 -6.51 15.11
N ILE A 130 3.40 -7.48 14.30
CA ILE A 130 2.01 -7.92 14.30
C ILE A 130 1.59 -8.46 15.68
N GLN A 131 2.52 -8.96 16.49
CA GLN A 131 2.22 -9.46 17.83
C GLN A 131 1.77 -8.34 18.77
N ASN A 132 2.27 -7.11 18.60
CA ASN A 132 1.79 -5.95 19.37
C ASN A 132 0.31 -5.69 19.11
N LEU A 133 -0.07 -5.68 17.83
CA LEU A 133 -1.46 -5.51 17.41
C LEU A 133 -2.35 -6.64 17.94
N LEU A 134 -1.91 -7.90 17.81
CA LEU A 134 -2.67 -9.06 18.29
C LEU A 134 -2.77 -9.11 19.83
N ALA A 135 -1.82 -8.50 20.54
CA ALA A 135 -1.88 -8.29 21.99
C ALA A 135 -2.76 -7.10 22.40
N GLY A 136 -3.33 -6.37 21.45
CA GLY A 136 -4.21 -5.22 21.69
C GLY A 136 -3.47 -3.89 21.94
N ASN A 137 -2.19 -3.79 21.58
CA ASN A 137 -1.46 -2.52 21.65
C ASN A 137 -1.95 -1.55 20.55
N THR A 138 -2.14 -0.29 20.92
CA THR A 138 -2.64 0.77 20.05
C THR A 138 -1.61 1.82 19.65
N ASP A 139 -0.40 1.82 20.22
CA ASP A 139 0.57 2.92 20.07
C ASP A 139 1.13 3.05 18.66
N ASN A 140 1.27 1.92 17.95
CA ASN A 140 1.88 1.86 16.62
C ASN A 140 1.09 0.96 15.64
N VAL A 141 -0.23 0.91 15.85
CA VAL A 141 -1.15 -0.05 15.23
C VAL A 141 -1.00 -0.18 13.70
N MET A 142 -0.72 0.93 13.00
CA MET A 142 -0.57 0.96 11.55
C MET A 142 0.74 0.36 11.08
N HIS A 143 1.86 0.66 11.74
CA HIS A 143 3.13 0.00 11.41
C HIS A 143 3.11 -1.47 11.80
N ASP A 144 2.50 -1.81 12.95
CA ASP A 144 2.38 -3.20 13.42
C ASP A 144 1.57 -4.06 12.45
N LEU A 145 0.46 -3.54 11.92
CA LEU A 145 -0.35 -4.19 10.89
C LEU A 145 0.44 -4.43 9.59
N ILE A 146 1.20 -3.43 9.15
CA ILE A 146 1.70 -3.34 7.76
C ILE A 146 3.11 -3.93 7.65
N LEU A 147 4.00 -3.57 8.60
CA LEU A 147 5.40 -4.00 8.59
C LEU A 147 5.60 -5.35 9.27
N ARG A 148 4.75 -5.70 10.25
CA ARG A 148 4.58 -7.02 10.91
C ARG A 148 5.79 -7.70 11.57
N ILE A 149 7.00 -7.45 11.10
CA ILE A 149 8.24 -8.07 11.53
C ILE A 149 9.21 -6.94 11.90
N PRO A 150 9.72 -6.88 13.13
CA PRO A 150 10.52 -5.74 13.58
C PRO A 150 11.94 -5.75 13.00
N GLN A 151 12.54 -6.93 12.85
CA GLN A 151 13.93 -7.09 12.42
C GLN A 151 14.10 -8.34 11.56
N VAL A 152 15.10 -8.31 10.67
CA VAL A 152 15.48 -9.44 9.82
C VAL A 152 17.00 -9.59 9.82
N PRO A 153 17.57 -10.79 9.62
CA PRO A 153 19.00 -10.94 9.39
C PRO A 153 19.41 -10.26 8.08
N ASP A 154 20.45 -9.42 8.15
CA ASP A 154 21.10 -8.84 6.98
C ASP A 154 21.73 -9.96 6.11
N PRO A 155 21.47 -10.00 4.79
CA PRO A 155 21.98 -11.07 3.93
C PRO A 155 23.51 -11.16 3.82
N GLY A 156 24.22 -10.04 4.02
CA GLY A 156 25.68 -9.99 3.89
C GLY A 156 26.43 -10.31 5.18
N THR A 157 25.84 -9.97 6.33
CA THR A 157 26.50 -10.03 7.65
C THR A 157 25.84 -10.97 8.64
N GLY A 158 24.58 -11.35 8.41
CA GLY A 158 23.76 -12.13 9.34
C GLY A 158 23.33 -11.39 10.60
N GLN A 159 23.72 -10.12 10.77
CA GLN A 159 23.33 -9.28 11.91
C GLN A 159 21.86 -8.87 11.76
N LEU A 160 21.13 -8.77 12.87
CA LEU A 160 19.75 -8.29 12.83
C LEU A 160 19.73 -6.79 12.49
N ILE A 161 18.96 -6.44 11.47
CA ILE A 161 18.71 -5.07 11.03
C ILE A 161 17.22 -4.72 11.17
N PRO A 162 16.86 -3.45 11.40
CA PRO A 162 15.47 -3.01 11.39
C PRO A 162 14.79 -3.30 10.05
N PHE A 163 13.62 -3.94 10.07
CA PHE A 163 12.88 -4.29 8.87
C PHE A 163 11.82 -3.24 8.54
N THR A 164 12.28 -2.02 8.29
CA THR A 164 11.45 -0.85 7.96
C THR A 164 10.77 -1.01 6.61
N ALA A 165 9.82 -0.11 6.28
CA ALA A 165 9.17 -0.12 4.97
C ALA A 165 10.19 -0.12 3.81
N LEU A 166 11.23 0.71 3.89
CA LEU A 166 12.29 0.74 2.87
C LEU A 166 13.06 -0.59 2.80
N THR A 167 13.45 -1.16 3.95
CA THR A 167 14.16 -2.45 3.98
C THR A 167 13.29 -3.57 3.40
N GLN A 168 11.99 -3.58 3.70
CA GLN A 168 11.02 -4.55 3.15
C GLN A 168 10.83 -4.41 1.65
N ALA A 169 10.79 -3.19 1.12
CA ALA A 169 10.73 -2.98 -0.32
C ALA A 169 11.99 -3.49 -1.03
N ILE A 170 13.18 -3.19 -0.50
CA ILE A 170 14.44 -3.65 -1.08
C ILE A 170 14.51 -5.19 -1.08
N ALA A 171 14.10 -5.82 0.02
CA ALA A 171 14.08 -7.28 0.15
C ALA A 171 13.13 -7.99 -0.85
N GLN A 172 12.15 -7.28 -1.41
CA GLN A 172 11.26 -7.80 -2.45
C GLN A 172 11.84 -7.74 -3.88
N ASP A 173 13.05 -7.15 -4.05
CA ASP A 173 13.72 -6.99 -5.35
C ASP A 173 12.79 -6.44 -6.46
N PRO A 174 12.16 -5.26 -6.28
CA PRO A 174 11.06 -4.82 -7.13
C PRO A 174 11.51 -4.51 -8.56
N THR A 175 10.65 -4.82 -9.54
CA THR A 175 10.80 -4.41 -10.95
C THR A 175 10.10 -3.09 -11.24
N PHE A 176 9.12 -2.73 -10.40
CA PHE A 176 8.42 -1.46 -10.46
C PHE A 176 8.09 -0.96 -9.06
N VAL A 177 8.24 0.35 -8.84
CA VAL A 177 7.96 0.99 -7.56
C VAL A 177 7.12 2.25 -7.76
N THR A 178 6.12 2.41 -6.91
CA THR A 178 5.48 3.72 -6.69
C THR A 178 5.80 4.21 -5.29
N LEU A 179 6.15 5.49 -5.15
CA LEU A 179 6.49 6.10 -3.87
C LEU A 179 5.66 7.37 -3.66
N TRP A 180 4.82 7.39 -2.62
CA TRP A 180 4.09 8.58 -2.19
C TRP A 180 4.32 8.87 -0.71
N ILE A 181 5.33 9.69 -0.41
CA ILE A 181 5.75 10.05 0.94
C ILE A 181 6.25 11.50 0.95
N GLY A 182 6.30 12.17 2.10
CA GLY A 182 6.83 13.54 2.22
C GLY A 182 5.80 14.59 2.61
N ASN A 183 4.51 14.34 2.35
CA ASN A 183 3.45 15.29 2.69
C ASN A 183 3.25 15.43 4.20
N ASN A 184 3.41 14.34 4.98
CA ASN A 184 3.28 14.40 6.44
C ASN A 184 4.45 15.14 7.13
N ASP A 185 5.59 15.28 6.46
CA ASP A 185 6.75 16.03 6.96
C ASP A 185 6.44 17.52 7.14
N ILE A 186 5.56 18.06 6.30
CA ILE A 186 5.16 19.48 6.32
C ILE A 186 3.73 19.71 6.82
N LEU A 187 2.89 18.67 6.83
CA LEU A 187 1.48 18.77 7.21
C LEU A 187 1.28 19.37 8.60
N GLY A 188 2.12 18.98 9.57
CA GLY A 188 2.04 19.50 10.94
C GLY A 188 2.26 21.01 11.01
N ALA A 189 3.23 21.53 10.26
CA ALA A 189 3.48 22.97 10.18
C ALA A 189 2.30 23.69 9.50
N VAL A 190 1.77 23.13 8.41
CA VAL A 190 0.63 23.72 7.68
C VAL A 190 -0.64 23.80 8.54
N ILE A 191 -0.92 22.79 9.36
CA ILE A 191 -2.09 22.78 10.26
C ILE A 191 -1.92 23.79 11.42
N ALA A 192 -0.68 24.01 11.89
CA ALA A 192 -0.39 24.89 13.01
C ALA A 192 -0.48 26.39 12.67
N GLY A 193 -0.29 26.77 11.40
CA GLY A 193 -0.31 28.16 10.92
C GLY A 193 1.04 28.84 11.03
#